data_AF-A0A838JY95-F1
#
_entry.id   AF-A0A838JY95-F1
#
_cell.length_a   1.000
_cell.length_b   1.000
_cell.length_c   1.000
_cell.angle_alpha   90.00
_cell.angle_beta   90.00
_cell.angle_gamma   90.00
#
_symmetry.space_group_name_H-M   'P 1'
#
loop_
_entity.id
_entity.type
_entity.pdbx_description
1 polymer ?
#
loop_
_entity_poly.entity_id
_entity_poly.type
_entity_poly.pdbx_seq_one_letter_code
_entity_poly.pdbx_strand_id
1 'polypeptide(L)' 'MEINKDLIAASSTPIVLAILAEEDSYGYAILKRVRELSGGRMEWTDGMLYPVLHRLERLG' A
#
# COMPACT_ATOMS: atom_id res chain seq x y z
N MET A 1 -11.16 -12.31 -10.28
CA MET A 1 -11.13 -11.05 -11.06
C MET A 1 -9.88 -10.33 -10.64
N GLU A 2 -8.87 -10.31 -11.51
CA GLU A 2 -7.59 -9.63 -11.27
C GLU A 2 -7.83 -8.10 -11.27
N ILE A 3 -7.27 -7.39 -10.29
CA ILE A 3 -7.32 -5.92 -10.26
C ILE A 3 -6.31 -5.38 -11.27
N ASN A 4 -6.72 -4.41 -12.07
CA ASN A 4 -5.85 -3.80 -13.08
C ASN A 4 -4.61 -3.14 -12.41
N LYS A 5 -3.41 -3.37 -12.98
CA LYS A 5 -2.14 -2.80 -12.51
C LYS A 5 -2.16 -1.27 -12.43
N ASP A 6 -2.82 -0.58 -13.36
CA ASP A 6 -2.95 0.87 -13.35
C ASP A 6 -3.77 1.34 -12.15
N LEU A 7 -4.83 0.60 -11.81
CA LEU A 7 -5.64 0.87 -10.63
C LEU A 7 -4.85 0.62 -9.35
N ILE A 8 -4.02 -0.42 -9.30
CA ILE A 8 -3.11 -0.67 -8.17
C ILE A 8 -2.11 0.48 -8.01
N ALA A 9 -1.48 0.91 -9.12
CA ALA A 9 -0.51 2.00 -9.09
C ALA A 9 -1.16 3.31 -8.60
N ALA A 10 -2.32 3.68 -9.16
CA ALA A 10 -3.04 4.90 -8.80
C ALA A 10 -3.58 4.88 -7.35
N SER A 11 -3.98 3.71 -6.84
CA SER A 11 -4.51 3.57 -5.47
C SER A 11 -3.44 3.34 -4.40
N SER A 12 -2.20 3.03 -4.78
CA SER A 12 -1.15 2.65 -3.84
C SER A 12 -0.86 3.72 -2.77
N THR A 13 -0.69 4.96 -3.20
CA THR A 13 -0.42 6.10 -2.32
C THR A 13 -1.57 6.40 -1.35
N PRO A 14 -2.83 6.60 -1.81
CA PRO A 14 -3.93 6.86 -0.89
C PRO A 14 -4.21 5.72 0.08
N ILE A 15 -3.99 4.46 -0.32
CA ILE A 15 -4.13 3.30 0.59
C ILE A 15 -3.09 3.37 1.71
N VAL A 16 -1.81 3.61 1.38
CA VAL A 16 -0.75 3.72 2.38
C VAL A 16 -1.03 4.86 3.35
N LEU A 17 -1.43 6.03 2.84
CA LEU A 17 -1.78 7.19 3.67
C LEU A 17 -3.01 6.92 4.55
N ALA A 18 -4.02 6.21 4.05
CA ALA A 18 -5.18 5.86 4.84
C ALA A 18 -4.81 4.95 6.04
N ILE A 19 -3.90 3.99 5.83
CA ILE A 19 -3.40 3.11 6.91
C ILE A 19 -2.62 3.94 7.94
N LEU A 20 -1.69 4.80 7.48
CA LEU A 20 -0.88 5.65 8.36
C LEU A 20 -1.69 6.73 9.08
N ALA A 21 -2.87 7.10 8.56
CA ALA A 21 -3.77 8.03 9.22
C ALA A 21 -4.51 7.40 10.41
N GLU A 22 -4.62 6.07 10.47
CA GLU A 22 -5.20 5.34 11.61
C GLU A 22 -4.16 5.20 12.74
N GLU A 23 -2.94 4.79 12.40
CA GLU A 23 -1.84 4.60 13.35
C GLU A 23 -0.47 4.60 12.67
N ASP A 24 0.58 4.90 13.45
CA ASP A 24 1.96 4.70 13.03
C ASP A 24 2.19 3.22 12.66
N SER A 25 2.76 2.98 11.49
CA SER A 25 2.94 1.63 10.97
C SER A 25 4.26 1.45 10.23
N TYR A 26 4.61 0.21 9.94
CA TYR A 26 5.84 -0.17 9.23
C TYR A 26 5.55 -1.09 8.06
N GLY A 27 6.51 -1.23 7.13
CA GLY A 27 6.29 -1.82 5.81
C GLY A 27 5.53 -3.16 5.82
N TYR A 28 5.97 -4.11 6.66
CA TYR A 28 5.29 -5.41 6.78
C TYR A 28 3.86 -5.30 7.33
N ALA A 29 3.62 -4.43 8.32
CA ALA A 29 2.28 -4.22 8.87
C ALA A 29 1.32 -3.62 7.82
N ILE A 30 1.81 -2.69 7.00
CA ILE A 30 1.05 -2.14 5.86
C ILE A 30 0.71 -3.24 4.86
N LEU A 31 1.66 -4.09 4.45
CA LEU A 31 1.41 -5.21 3.54
C LEU A 31 0.33 -6.17 4.08
N LYS A 32 0.44 -6.52 5.36
CA LYS A 32 -0.53 -7.39 6.04
C LYS A 32 -1.92 -6.75 6.05
N ARG A 33 -2.01 -5.47 6.40
CA ARG A 33 -3.27 -4.71 6.45
C ARG A 33 -3.94 -4.61 5.09
N VAL A 34 -3.18 -4.33 4.02
CA VAL A 34 -3.69 -4.31 2.64
C VAL A 34 -4.26 -5.67 2.23
N ARG A 35 -3.58 -6.77 2.57
CA ARG A 35 -4.05 -8.13 2.29
C ARG A 35 -5.37 -8.43 3.02
N GLU A 36 -5.45 -8.07 4.29
CA GLU A 36 -6.64 -8.25 5.13
C GLU A 36 -7.84 -7.46 4.60
N LEU A 37 -7.66 -6.16 4.34
CA LEU A 37 -8.72 -5.27 3.86
C LEU A 37 -9.21 -5.63 2.46
N SER A 38 -8.32 -6.12 1.59
CA SER A 38 -8.68 -6.53 0.23
C SER A 38 -9.32 -7.92 0.16
N GLY A 39 -9.30 -8.70 1.25
CA GLY A 39 -9.70 -10.11 1.26
C GLY A 39 -8.80 -10.99 0.40
N GLY A 40 -7.50 -10.70 0.35
CA GLY A 40 -6.52 -11.40 -0.47
C GLY A 40 -6.58 -11.07 -1.97
N ARG A 41 -7.38 -10.08 -2.39
CA ARG A 41 -7.48 -9.66 -3.80
C ARG A 41 -6.36 -8.70 -4.22
N MET A 42 -5.66 -8.10 -3.25
CA MET A 42 -4.47 -7.30 -3.46
C MET A 42 -3.32 -7.93 -2.69
N GLU A 43 -2.42 -8.59 -3.42
CA GLU A 43 -1.16 -9.07 -2.86
C GLU A 43 -0.04 -8.12 -3.28
N TRP A 44 0.32 -7.23 -2.37
CA TRP A 44 1.49 -6.38 -2.54
C TRP A 44 2.75 -7.11 -2.07
N THR A 45 3.86 -6.78 -2.72
CA THR A 45 5.19 -7.24 -2.37
C THR A 45 5.98 -6.06 -1.83
N ASP A 46 7.08 -6.34 -1.12
CA ASP A 46 8.03 -5.32 -0.69
C ASP A 46 8.46 -4.42 -1.86
N GLY A 47 8.73 -5.02 -3.02
CA GLY A 47 9.13 -4.29 -4.23
C GLY A 47 8.07 -3.33 -4.78
N MET A 48 6.80 -3.48 -4.40
CA MET A 48 5.73 -2.54 -4.74
C MET A 48 5.53 -1.47 -3.64
N LEU A 49 5.71 -1.83 -2.36
CA LEU A 49 5.47 -0.92 -1.25
C LEU A 49 6.62 0.10 -1.05
N TYR A 50 7.87 -0.36 -1.03
CA TYR A 50 9.00 0.52 -0.72
C TYR A 50 9.15 1.72 -1.69
N PRO A 51 8.94 1.57 -3.01
CA PRO A 51 8.94 2.73 -3.91
C PRO A 51 7.87 3.78 -3.58
N VAL A 52 6.72 3.36 -3.06
CA VAL A 52 5.64 4.26 -2.62
C VAL A 52 6.05 5.00 -1.36
N LEU A 53 6.59 4.28 -0.37
CA LEU A 53 7.09 4.88 0.88
C LEU A 53 8.22 5.89 0.61
N HIS A 54 9.22 5.53 -0.19
CA HIS A 54 10.29 6.46 -0.57
C HIS A 54 9.79 7.68 -1.34
N ARG A 55 8.76 7.53 -2.18
CA ARG A 55 8.12 8.67 -2.83
C ARG A 55 7.44 9.58 -1.81
N LEU A 56 6.70 9.01 -0.86
CA LEU A 56 6.01 9.76 0.20
C LEU A 56 7.00 10.52 1.09
N GLU A 57 8.08 9.88 1.52
CA GLU A 57 9.16 10.51 2.29
C GLU A 57 9.80 11.70 1.55
N ARG A 58 9.92 11.62 0.23
CA ARG A 58 10.49 12.71 -0.58
C ARG A 58 9.52 13.89 -0.80
N LEU A 59 8.22 13.66 -0.64
CA LEU A 59 7.18 14.68 -0.83
C LEU A 59 6.81 15.42 0.46
N GLY A 60 7.16 14.87 1.62
CA GLY A 60 7.10 15.54 2.91
C GLY A 60 8.31 16.45 3.14
#